data_AF-A0A257WM54-F1
#
_entry.id   AF-A0A257WM54-F1
#
_cell.length_a   1.000
_cell.length_b   1.000
_cell.length_c   1.000
_cell.angle_alpha   90.00
_cell.angle_beta   90.00
_cell.angle_gamma   90.00
#
_symmetry.space_group_name_H-M   'P 1'
#
loop_
_entity.id
_entity.type
_entity.pdbx_description
1 polymer ?
#
loop_
_entity_poly.entity_id
_entity_poly.type
_entity_poly.pdbx_seq_one_letter_code
_entity_poly.pdbx_strand_id
1 'polypeptide(L)'
;ANSLRSILRQDPDVVMIGEIRDGETAKIACQAANTGHMVFSTVHANDTITALSRLIDLGVEPFLLADSISGILGQRLVRKLCPDCKVAYKPSADELQKAGLPADKVDKFYRPPSKSEATCPTCNGLGYMGRTGVVELLVINDRIRDLLREKQSMTTVKAEARKNGMLYMKEEGLRLVVKGVTSLDELLRVVK
;
A
#
# COMPACT_ATOMS: atom_id res chain seq x y z
N ALA A 1 0.71 22.99 -12.39
CA ALA A 1 0.94 23.94 -11.28
C ALA A 1 -0.08 25.10 -11.14
N ASN A 2 -0.54 25.77 -12.21
CA ASN A 2 -1.30 27.04 -12.09
C ASN A 2 -2.61 26.95 -11.28
N SER A 3 -3.40 25.90 -11.45
CA SER A 3 -4.65 25.71 -10.69
C SER A 3 -4.40 25.56 -9.19
N LEU A 4 -3.32 24.85 -8.80
CA LEU A 4 -2.95 24.65 -7.40
C LEU A 4 -2.60 25.98 -6.72
N ARG A 5 -1.83 26.84 -7.38
CA ARG A 5 -1.52 28.19 -6.85
C ARG A 5 -2.77 29.05 -6.65
N SER A 6 -3.79 28.87 -7.49
CA SER A 6 -5.05 29.58 -7.34
C SER A 6 -5.84 29.08 -6.13
N ILE A 7 -5.89 27.77 -5.92
CA ILE A 7 -6.58 27.14 -4.77
C ILE A 7 -5.99 27.63 -3.45
N LEU A 8 -4.66 27.78 -3.34
CA LEU A 8 -4.00 28.29 -2.13
C LEU A 8 -4.37 29.75 -1.79
N ARG A 9 -5.03 30.48 -2.69
CA ARG A 9 -5.60 31.82 -2.43
C ARG A 9 -7.11 31.79 -2.15
N GLN A 10 -7.68 30.62 -1.90
CA GLN A 10 -9.11 30.43 -1.60
C GLN A 10 -9.36 30.10 -0.12
N ASP A 11 -8.38 30.36 0.74
CA ASP A 11 -8.43 30.01 2.16
C ASP A 11 -8.82 28.52 2.40
N PRO A 12 -8.15 27.55 1.74
CA PRO A 12 -8.55 26.15 1.87
C PRO A 12 -8.08 25.56 3.20
N ASP A 13 -8.84 24.61 3.77
CA ASP A 13 -8.35 23.76 4.87
C ASP A 13 -7.69 22.48 4.35
N VAL A 14 -8.28 21.89 3.29
CA VAL A 14 -7.87 20.60 2.70
C VAL A 14 -7.70 20.75 1.21
N VAL A 15 -6.57 20.25 0.68
CA VAL A 15 -6.24 20.30 -0.74
C VAL A 15 -6.02 18.88 -1.26
N MET A 16 -6.79 18.49 -2.28
CA MET A 16 -6.59 17.24 -3.01
C MET A 16 -5.94 17.52 -4.36
N ILE A 17 -4.75 16.99 -4.56
CA ILE A 17 -4.03 17.02 -5.82
C ILE A 17 -4.20 15.66 -6.47
N GLY A 18 -4.80 15.60 -7.66
CA GLY A 18 -5.10 14.31 -8.30
C GLY A 18 -3.85 13.42 -8.45
N GLU A 19 -2.75 13.99 -8.93
CA GLU A 19 -1.48 13.28 -9.12
C GLU A 19 -0.31 14.27 -9.16
N ILE A 20 0.83 13.92 -8.55
CA ILE A 20 2.10 14.62 -8.71
C ILE A 20 2.91 13.98 -9.83
N ARG A 21 3.06 14.69 -10.94
CA ARG A 21 3.82 14.24 -12.13
C ARG A 21 5.17 14.91 -12.30
N ASP A 22 5.32 16.11 -11.76
CA ASP A 22 6.48 16.98 -11.94
C ASP A 22 6.94 17.61 -10.62
N GLY A 23 8.19 18.07 -10.61
CA GLY A 23 8.82 18.67 -9.44
C GLY A 23 8.21 20.00 -9.00
N GLU A 24 7.64 20.77 -9.93
CA GLU A 24 6.99 22.03 -9.60
C GLU A 24 5.73 21.78 -8.74
N THR A 25 4.88 20.83 -9.19
CA THR A 25 3.68 20.43 -8.47
C THR A 25 4.02 19.78 -7.14
N ALA A 26 5.06 18.94 -7.09
CA ALA A 26 5.55 18.33 -5.85
C ALA A 26 5.98 19.37 -4.81
N LYS A 27 6.75 20.39 -5.23
CA LYS A 27 7.21 21.48 -4.35
C LYS A 27 6.07 22.31 -3.82
N ILE A 28 5.12 22.70 -4.67
CA ILE A 28 3.94 23.48 -4.23
C ILE A 28 3.08 22.66 -3.26
N ALA A 29 2.91 21.35 -3.49
CA ALA A 29 2.19 20.47 -2.58
C ALA A 29 2.83 20.42 -1.19
N CYS A 30 4.16 20.24 -1.13
CA CYS A 30 4.88 20.21 0.14
C CYS A 30 4.88 21.57 0.86
N GLN A 31 4.98 22.67 0.10
CA GLN A 31 4.87 24.02 0.66
C GLN A 31 3.48 24.28 1.25
N ALA A 32 2.41 23.87 0.55
CA ALA A 32 1.05 23.99 1.05
C ALA A 32 0.85 23.20 2.36
N ALA A 33 1.40 21.98 2.43
CA ALA A 33 1.38 21.19 3.65
C ALA A 33 2.11 21.89 4.81
N ASN A 34 3.30 22.45 4.54
CA ASN A 34 4.08 23.18 5.55
C ASN A 34 3.43 24.48 6.03
N THR A 35 2.56 25.10 5.23
CA THR A 35 1.79 26.28 5.65
C THR A 35 0.51 25.92 6.43
N GLY A 36 0.34 24.64 6.80
CA GLY A 36 -0.74 24.19 7.69
C GLY A 36 -1.93 23.54 6.99
N HIS A 37 -1.90 23.38 5.66
CA HIS A 37 -2.97 22.75 4.91
C HIS A 37 -2.88 21.22 4.97
N MET A 38 -4.02 20.54 5.06
CA MET A 38 -4.04 19.09 4.87
C MET A 38 -3.98 18.77 3.37
N VAL A 39 -2.88 18.17 2.91
CA VAL A 39 -2.68 17.87 1.48
C VAL A 39 -2.74 16.37 1.23
N PHE A 40 -3.62 15.97 0.33
CA PHE A 40 -3.66 14.61 -0.23
C PHE A 40 -3.20 14.64 -1.68
N SER A 41 -2.41 13.64 -2.06
CA SER A 41 -1.99 13.47 -3.45
C SER A 41 -1.72 12.02 -3.80
N THR A 42 -1.57 11.74 -5.09
CA THR A 42 -1.13 10.43 -5.59
C THR A 42 0.20 10.55 -6.34
N VAL A 43 0.98 9.47 -6.29
CA VAL A 43 2.20 9.31 -7.09
C VAL A 43 2.28 7.87 -7.55
N HIS A 44 2.74 7.66 -8.79
CA HIS A 44 2.96 6.31 -9.29
C HIS A 44 4.26 5.74 -8.72
N ALA A 45 4.12 4.73 -7.87
CA ALA A 45 5.22 3.97 -7.29
C ALA A 45 4.78 2.53 -6.98
N ASN A 46 5.74 1.63 -6.87
CA ASN A 46 5.47 0.21 -6.58
C ASN A 46 5.19 -0.05 -5.10
N ASP A 47 5.78 0.75 -4.21
CA ASP A 47 5.69 0.66 -2.76
C ASP A 47 5.92 2.04 -2.11
N THR A 48 5.76 2.12 -0.78
CA THR A 48 5.82 3.38 -0.04
C THR A 48 7.21 4.03 -0.04
N ILE A 49 8.27 3.24 0.02
CA ILE A 49 9.66 3.73 0.03
C ILE A 49 10.06 4.24 -1.36
N THR A 50 9.61 3.57 -2.42
CA THR A 50 9.79 4.01 -3.81
C THR A 50 9.03 5.31 -4.07
N ALA A 51 7.83 5.48 -3.50
CA ALA A 51 7.09 6.74 -3.59
C ALA A 51 7.85 7.90 -2.94
N LEU A 52 8.43 7.67 -1.76
CA LEU A 52 9.28 8.66 -1.09
C LEU A 52 10.50 9.02 -1.94
N SER A 53 11.19 8.01 -2.47
CA SER A 53 12.34 8.18 -3.38
C SER A 53 11.95 8.97 -4.63
N ARG A 54 10.77 8.69 -5.20
CA ARG A 54 10.26 9.37 -6.39
C ARG A 54 10.05 10.86 -6.16
N LEU A 55 9.62 11.28 -4.98
CA LEU A 55 9.51 12.71 -4.66
C LEU A 55 10.88 13.39 -4.59
N ILE A 56 11.91 12.70 -4.11
CA ILE A 56 13.30 13.16 -4.14
C ILE A 56 13.80 13.27 -5.59
N ASP A 57 13.53 12.28 -6.43
CA ASP A 57 13.89 12.28 -7.86
C ASP A 57 13.21 13.41 -8.64
N LEU A 58 12.01 13.81 -8.23
CA LEU A 58 11.31 14.98 -8.78
C LEU A 58 11.91 16.32 -8.30
N GLY A 59 12.96 16.28 -7.46
CA GLY A 59 13.69 17.46 -6.99
C GLY A 59 13.09 18.11 -5.75
N VAL A 60 12.31 17.38 -4.95
CA VAL A 60 11.92 17.83 -3.62
C VAL A 60 13.04 17.53 -2.63
N GLU A 61 13.48 18.55 -1.91
CA GLU A 61 14.55 18.40 -0.93
C GLU A 61 14.12 17.51 0.25
N PRO A 62 14.97 16.60 0.74
CA PRO A 62 14.63 15.68 1.83
C PRO A 62 14.12 16.34 3.11
N PHE A 63 14.65 17.52 3.47
CA PHE A 63 14.17 18.26 4.64
C PHE A 63 12.71 18.72 4.47
N LEU A 64 12.31 19.11 3.25
CA LEU A 64 10.93 19.54 2.98
C LEU A 64 9.98 18.35 3.09
N LEU A 65 10.40 17.16 2.64
CA LEU A 65 9.63 15.92 2.78
C LEU A 65 9.48 15.53 4.26
N ALA A 66 10.54 15.68 5.06
CA ALA A 66 10.50 15.40 6.49
C ALA A 66 9.47 16.27 7.23
N ASP A 67 9.33 17.53 6.82
CA ASP A 67 8.42 18.48 7.47
C ASP A 67 6.98 18.37 6.95
N SER A 68 6.79 18.04 5.68
CA SER A 68 5.48 18.08 5.01
C SER A 68 4.72 16.75 4.98
N ILE A 69 5.42 15.61 5.01
CA ILE A 69 4.78 14.30 4.86
C ILE A 69 4.43 13.72 6.22
N SER A 70 3.14 13.41 6.41
CA SER A 70 2.66 12.65 7.57
C SER A 70 2.73 11.13 7.36
N GLY A 71 2.47 10.67 6.14
CA GLY A 71 2.56 9.26 5.79
C GLY A 71 2.35 9.02 4.29
N ILE A 72 2.71 7.82 3.85
CA ILE A 72 2.55 7.34 2.48
C ILE A 72 1.84 6.01 2.52
N LEU A 73 0.73 5.88 1.81
CA LEU A 73 -0.03 4.65 1.67
C LEU A 73 0.15 4.07 0.27
N GLY A 74 0.79 2.90 0.19
CA GLY A 74 0.82 2.06 -1.00
C GLY A 74 -0.36 1.09 -0.97
N GLN A 75 -1.03 0.88 -2.11
CA GLN A 75 -2.13 -0.06 -2.19
C GLN A 75 -2.13 -0.89 -3.48
N ARG A 76 -2.63 -2.12 -3.38
CA ARG A 76 -3.09 -2.90 -4.53
C ARG A 76 -4.45 -3.51 -4.24
N LEU A 77 -5.17 -3.88 -5.30
CA LEU A 77 -6.48 -4.52 -5.18
C LEU A 77 -6.37 -6.01 -5.48
N VAL A 78 -6.84 -6.83 -4.55
CA VAL A 78 -7.01 -8.27 -4.74
C VAL A 78 -8.48 -8.60 -4.84
N ARG A 79 -8.83 -9.62 -5.62
CA ARG A 79 -10.18 -10.18 -5.64
C ARG A 79 -10.50 -10.84 -4.30
N LYS A 80 -11.75 -10.73 -3.84
CA LYS A 80 -12.22 -11.47 -2.66
C LYS A 80 -12.78 -12.82 -3.09
N LEU A 81 -12.49 -13.86 -2.34
CA LEU A 81 -13.10 -15.18 -2.54
C LEU A 81 -14.62 -15.09 -2.40
N CYS A 82 -15.35 -15.80 -3.25
CA CYS A 82 -16.80 -15.87 -3.13
C CYS A 82 -17.17 -16.50 -1.77
N PRO A 83 -18.04 -15.86 -0.97
CA PRO A 83 -18.41 -16.39 0.35
C PRO A 83 -19.12 -17.74 0.27
N ASP A 84 -19.84 -18.00 -0.83
CA ASP A 84 -20.74 -19.15 -0.94
C ASP A 84 -20.07 -20.41 -1.48
N CYS A 85 -18.99 -20.27 -2.26
CA CYS A 85 -18.33 -21.42 -2.91
C CYS A 85 -16.84 -21.55 -2.61
N LYS A 86 -16.25 -20.71 -1.75
CA LYS A 86 -14.85 -20.88 -1.35
C LYS A 86 -14.64 -22.20 -0.62
N VAL A 87 -13.56 -22.90 -0.95
CA VAL A 87 -13.24 -24.22 -0.39
C VAL A 87 -12.04 -24.09 0.55
N ALA A 88 -12.19 -24.60 1.76
CA ALA A 88 -11.09 -24.71 2.71
C ALA A 88 -10.16 -25.87 2.32
N TYR A 89 -8.85 -25.66 2.45
CA TYR A 89 -7.86 -26.72 2.25
C TYR A 89 -6.68 -26.54 3.21
N LYS A 90 -6.00 -27.64 3.50
CA LYS A 90 -4.76 -27.61 4.27
C LYS A 90 -3.61 -27.21 3.34
N PRO A 91 -2.91 -26.07 3.59
CA PRO A 91 -1.81 -25.67 2.73
C PRO A 91 -0.66 -26.66 2.82
N SER A 92 0.00 -26.87 1.68
CA SER A 92 1.23 -27.66 1.61
C SER A 92 2.41 -26.95 2.27
N ALA A 93 3.45 -27.71 2.63
CA ALA A 93 4.68 -27.14 3.18
C ALA A 93 5.34 -26.12 2.22
N ASP A 94 5.26 -26.37 0.90
CA ASP A 94 5.77 -25.47 -0.14
C ASP A 94 5.00 -24.14 -0.19
N GLU A 95 3.66 -24.17 -0.09
CA GLU A 95 2.84 -22.96 -0.03
C GLU A 95 3.15 -22.12 1.21
N LEU A 96 3.31 -22.77 2.37
CA LEU A 96 3.69 -22.11 3.62
C LEU A 96 5.09 -21.51 3.53
N GLN A 97 6.05 -22.23 2.94
CA GLN A 97 7.41 -21.73 2.71
C GLN A 97 7.42 -20.52 1.76
N LYS A 98 6.70 -20.57 0.64
CA LYS A 98 6.57 -19.45 -0.32
C LYS A 98 5.89 -18.23 0.31
N ALA A 99 4.94 -18.47 1.20
CA ALA A 99 4.29 -17.44 1.99
C ALA A 99 5.18 -16.90 3.12
N GLY A 100 6.24 -17.60 3.53
CA GLY A 100 7.03 -17.24 4.70
C GLY A 100 6.25 -17.38 6.01
N LEU A 101 5.26 -18.29 6.04
CA LEU A 101 4.42 -18.55 7.21
C LEU A 101 4.86 -19.83 7.92
N PRO A 102 4.90 -19.84 9.26
CA PRO A 102 5.29 -21.02 10.00
C PRO A 102 4.14 -22.05 9.99
N ALA A 103 4.49 -23.32 9.79
CA ALA A 103 3.52 -24.37 9.49
C ALA A 103 2.58 -24.71 10.67
N ASP A 104 2.98 -24.36 11.88
CA ASP A 104 2.25 -24.56 13.13
C ASP A 104 1.16 -23.50 13.39
N LYS A 105 1.15 -22.38 12.64
CA LYS A 105 0.23 -21.25 12.89
C LYS A 105 -0.92 -21.13 11.89
N VAL A 106 -0.99 -22.01 10.90
CA VAL A 106 -1.97 -21.92 9.80
C VAL A 106 -2.69 -23.25 9.62
N ASP A 107 -3.93 -23.31 10.09
CA ASP A 107 -4.74 -24.54 9.99
C ASP A 107 -5.26 -24.79 8.57
N LYS A 108 -5.70 -23.72 7.89
CA LYS A 108 -6.33 -23.78 6.56
C LYS A 108 -6.17 -22.49 5.78
N PHE A 109 -6.13 -22.64 4.46
CA PHE A 109 -6.37 -21.58 3.50
C PHE A 109 -7.69 -21.80 2.77
N TYR A 110 -8.08 -20.79 1.99
CA TYR A 110 -9.25 -20.86 1.15
C TYR A 110 -8.86 -20.60 -0.30
N ARG A 111 -9.53 -21.31 -1.21
CA ARG A 111 -9.35 -21.18 -2.66
C ARG A 111 -10.70 -21.23 -3.38
N PRO A 112 -10.76 -20.77 -4.64
CA PRO A 112 -11.92 -21.01 -5.50
C PRO A 112 -12.25 -22.52 -5.62
N PRO A 113 -13.52 -22.87 -5.87
CA PRO A 113 -13.89 -24.26 -6.11
C PRO A 113 -13.30 -24.80 -7.41
N SER A 114 -13.22 -26.12 -7.50
CA SER A 114 -12.81 -26.82 -8.71
C SER A 114 -13.85 -26.63 -9.83
N LYS A 115 -13.41 -26.55 -11.09
CA LYS A 115 -14.32 -26.40 -12.25
C LYS A 115 -15.34 -27.53 -12.43
N SER A 116 -15.16 -28.67 -11.74
CA SER A 116 -16.05 -29.83 -11.78
C SER A 116 -17.28 -29.71 -10.89
N GLU A 117 -17.44 -28.63 -10.13
CA GLU A 117 -18.59 -28.38 -9.28
C GLU A 117 -19.70 -27.64 -10.03
N ALA A 118 -20.94 -27.74 -9.55
CA ALA A 118 -22.06 -26.98 -10.10
C ALA A 118 -21.75 -25.47 -10.10
N THR A 119 -22.11 -24.77 -11.17
CA THR A 119 -21.84 -23.33 -11.32
C THR A 119 -22.48 -22.55 -10.16
N CYS A 120 -21.67 -21.93 -9.32
CA CYS A 120 -22.14 -21.10 -8.22
C CYS A 120 -22.92 -19.89 -8.76
N PRO A 121 -24.21 -19.69 -8.36
CA PRO A 121 -25.04 -18.60 -8.86
C PRO A 121 -24.58 -17.22 -8.38
N THR A 122 -23.92 -17.15 -7.22
CA THR A 122 -23.48 -15.89 -6.60
C THR A 122 -22.32 -15.23 -7.34
N CYS A 123 -21.40 -16.04 -7.87
CA CYS A 123 -20.23 -15.55 -8.60
C CYS A 123 -20.20 -15.97 -10.07
N ASN A 124 -21.27 -16.61 -10.57
CA ASN A 124 -21.35 -17.15 -11.93
C ASN A 124 -20.14 -18.04 -12.29
N GLY A 125 -19.69 -18.88 -11.35
CA GLY A 125 -18.55 -19.77 -11.54
C GLY A 125 -17.16 -19.12 -11.51
N LEU A 126 -17.04 -17.81 -11.23
CA LEU A 126 -15.75 -17.12 -11.17
C LEU A 126 -14.90 -17.47 -9.94
N GLY A 127 -15.54 -17.90 -8.85
CA GLY A 127 -14.90 -18.20 -7.56
C GLY A 127 -14.46 -16.97 -6.75
N TYR A 128 -14.68 -15.77 -7.27
CA TYR A 128 -14.40 -14.49 -6.62
C TYR A 128 -15.59 -13.54 -6.76
N MET A 129 -15.78 -12.65 -5.77
CA MET A 129 -16.83 -11.64 -5.79
C MET A 129 -16.36 -10.35 -5.10
N GLY A 130 -16.25 -9.27 -5.88
CA GLY A 130 -15.72 -8.00 -5.42
C GLY A 130 -14.20 -7.99 -5.20
N ARG A 131 -13.69 -6.88 -4.65
CA ARG A 131 -12.26 -6.65 -4.38
C ARG A 131 -12.05 -6.09 -2.97
N THR A 132 -10.83 -6.19 -2.47
CA THR A 132 -10.37 -5.53 -1.25
C THR A 132 -8.96 -5.00 -1.43
N GLY A 133 -8.57 -4.01 -0.62
CA GLY A 133 -7.25 -3.41 -0.64
C GLY A 133 -6.25 -4.21 0.17
N VAL A 134 -5.05 -4.38 -0.37
CA VAL A 134 -3.86 -4.76 0.37
C VAL A 134 -3.01 -3.51 0.50
N VAL A 135 -2.75 -3.09 1.74
CA VAL A 135 -2.13 -1.79 2.01
C VAL A 135 -0.77 -1.95 2.68
N GLU A 136 0.12 -1.04 2.34
CA GLU A 136 1.38 -0.80 3.01
C GLU A 136 1.37 0.66 3.45
N LEU A 137 1.62 0.93 4.73
CA LEU A 137 1.55 2.27 5.29
C LEU A 137 2.88 2.64 5.94
N LEU A 138 3.57 3.59 5.32
CA LEU A 138 4.73 4.25 5.90
C LEU A 138 4.25 5.48 6.68
N VAL A 139 4.36 5.44 8.00
CA VAL A 139 4.12 6.61 8.86
C VAL A 139 5.44 7.34 9.09
N ILE A 140 5.47 8.65 8.87
CA ILE A 140 6.66 9.47 9.09
C ILE A 140 6.68 9.93 10.54
N ASN A 141 7.38 9.18 11.39
CA ASN A 141 7.63 9.55 12.79
C ASN A 141 8.90 10.42 12.91
N ASP A 142 9.17 10.94 14.11
CA ASP A 142 10.31 11.83 14.35
C ASP A 142 11.65 11.21 13.96
N ARG A 143 11.85 9.91 14.23
CA ARG A 143 13.09 9.25 13.84
C ARG A 143 13.26 9.18 12.32
N ILE A 144 12.19 8.89 11.57
CA ILE A 144 12.24 8.90 10.11
C ILE A 144 12.45 10.34 9.59
N ARG A 145 11.87 11.36 10.21
CA ARG A 145 12.13 12.76 9.87
C ARG A 145 13.61 13.10 9.99
N ASP A 146 14.24 12.70 11.09
CA ASP A 146 15.67 12.92 11.30
C ASP A 146 16.51 12.22 10.23
N LEU A 147 16.21 10.95 9.92
CA LEU A 147 16.90 10.21 8.86
C LEU A 147 16.78 10.90 7.50
N LEU A 148 15.61 11.49 7.19
CA LEU A 148 15.41 12.25 5.95
C LEU A 148 16.19 13.56 5.93
N ARG A 149 16.21 14.31 7.04
CA ARG A 149 17.00 15.55 7.19
C ARG A 149 18.50 15.29 7.07
N GLU A 150 18.98 14.19 7.65
CA GLU A 150 20.36 13.70 7.56
C GLU A 150 20.71 13.12 6.17
N LYS A 151 19.73 13.02 5.25
CA LYS A 151 19.88 12.42 3.91
C LYS A 151 20.41 10.98 3.96
N GLN A 152 19.96 10.22 4.97
CA GLN A 152 20.30 8.81 5.12
C GLN A 152 19.73 7.98 3.96
N SER A 153 20.33 6.80 3.73
CA SER A 153 19.89 5.91 2.66
C SER A 153 18.43 5.46 2.86
N MET A 154 17.70 5.25 1.76
CA MET A 154 16.33 4.71 1.80
C MET A 154 16.28 3.32 2.43
N THR A 155 17.38 2.56 2.39
CA THR A 155 17.52 1.28 3.11
C THR A 155 17.44 1.49 4.62
N THR A 156 18.10 2.54 5.15
CA THR A 156 18.03 2.91 6.57
C THR A 156 16.62 3.33 6.96
N VAL A 157 15.98 4.18 6.15
CA VAL A 157 14.59 4.62 6.37
C VAL A 157 13.62 3.43 6.39
N LYS A 158 13.77 2.51 5.43
CA LYS A 158 12.96 1.28 5.35
C LYS A 158 13.16 0.40 6.58
N ALA A 159 14.40 0.22 7.04
CA ALA A 159 14.68 -0.56 8.25
C ALA A 159 14.05 0.07 9.49
N GLU A 160 14.07 1.39 9.60
CA GLU A 160 13.44 2.12 10.70
C GLU A 160 11.91 2.01 10.65
N ALA A 161 11.30 2.17 9.48
CA ALA A 161 9.86 1.97 9.30
C ALA A 161 9.43 0.56 9.72
N ARG A 162 10.26 -0.45 9.42
CA ARG A 162 10.03 -1.84 9.84
C ARG A 162 10.09 -2.05 11.34
N LYS A 163 11.07 -1.44 12.03
CA LYS A 163 11.12 -1.46 13.49
C LYS A 163 9.89 -0.83 14.12
N ASN A 164 9.34 0.19 13.47
CA ASN A 164 8.12 0.89 13.88
C ASN A 164 6.81 0.18 13.46
N GLY A 165 6.89 -1.09 13.03
CA GLY A 165 5.71 -1.93 12.80
C GLY A 165 5.08 -1.79 11.41
N MET A 166 5.71 -1.10 10.46
CA MET A 166 5.26 -1.08 9.07
C MET A 166 5.24 -2.51 8.52
N LEU A 167 4.08 -2.97 8.05
CA LEU A 167 3.94 -4.23 7.31
C LEU A 167 4.16 -3.98 5.83
N TYR A 168 4.89 -4.87 5.17
CA TYR A 168 4.96 -4.88 3.72
C TYR A 168 3.65 -5.34 3.13
N MET A 169 3.37 -4.92 1.90
CA MET A 169 2.15 -5.30 1.19
C MET A 169 1.94 -6.83 1.13
N LYS A 170 3.01 -7.62 0.96
CA LYS A 170 2.91 -9.09 0.97
C LYS A 170 2.43 -9.61 2.34
N GLU A 171 2.93 -9.05 3.44
CA GLU A 171 2.58 -9.49 4.80
C GLU A 171 1.14 -9.13 5.16
N GLU A 172 0.69 -7.92 4.80
CA GLU A 172 -0.71 -7.54 4.96
C GLU A 172 -1.63 -8.40 4.08
N GLY A 173 -1.20 -8.70 2.85
CA GLY A 173 -1.92 -9.61 1.98
C GLY A 173 -2.05 -11.02 2.56
N LEU A 174 -0.99 -11.55 3.16
CA LEU A 174 -1.02 -12.86 3.81
C LEU A 174 -1.98 -12.90 5.00
N ARG A 175 -2.13 -11.80 5.74
CA ARG A 175 -3.17 -11.69 6.80
C ARG A 175 -4.57 -11.84 6.22
N LEU A 176 -4.83 -11.33 5.01
CA LEU A 176 -6.12 -11.53 4.32
C LEU A 176 -6.30 -12.97 3.81
N VAL A 177 -5.21 -13.63 3.39
CA VAL A 177 -5.23 -15.06 2.99
C VAL A 177 -5.57 -15.94 4.18
N VAL A 178 -4.90 -15.75 5.32
CA VAL A 178 -5.16 -16.50 6.56
C VAL A 178 -6.61 -16.29 7.04
N LYS A 179 -7.16 -15.08 6.89
CA LYS A 179 -8.57 -14.79 7.19
C LYS A 179 -9.56 -15.36 6.18
N GLY A 180 -9.10 -15.96 5.08
CA GLY A 180 -9.95 -16.51 4.02
C GLY A 180 -10.73 -15.45 3.25
N VAL A 181 -10.20 -14.22 3.16
CA VAL A 181 -10.76 -13.10 2.39
C VAL A 181 -10.34 -13.19 0.92
N THR A 182 -9.09 -13.55 0.65
CA THR A 182 -8.54 -13.79 -0.69
C THR A 182 -7.76 -15.10 -0.71
N SER A 183 -7.32 -15.56 -1.88
CA SER A 183 -6.49 -16.76 -2.03
C SER A 183 -5.01 -16.42 -2.08
N LEU A 184 -4.15 -17.40 -1.79
CA LEU A 184 -2.71 -17.25 -1.94
C LEU A 184 -2.32 -16.93 -3.39
N ASP A 185 -2.92 -17.62 -4.35
CA ASP A 185 -2.68 -17.39 -5.78
C ASP A 185 -3.01 -15.95 -6.21
N GLU A 186 -4.13 -15.43 -5.73
CA GLU A 186 -4.54 -14.06 -6.05
C GLU A 186 -3.57 -13.03 -5.46
N LEU A 187 -3.09 -13.27 -4.24
CA LEU A 187 -2.09 -12.42 -3.61
C LEU A 187 -0.78 -12.43 -4.41
N LEU A 188 -0.25 -13.61 -4.75
CA LEU A 188 1.01 -13.75 -5.50
C LEU A 188 0.92 -13.18 -6.92
N ARG A 189 -0.28 -13.18 -7.52
CA ARG A 189 -0.53 -12.54 -8.82
C ARG A 189 -0.42 -11.01 -8.74
N VAL A 190 -0.91 -10.43 -7.65
CA VAL A 190 -1.05 -8.98 -7.49
C VAL A 190 0.17 -8.35 -6.84
N VAL A 191 0.76 -8.97 -5.83
CA VAL A 191 1.92 -8.46 -5.09
C VAL A 191 3.16 -9.20 -5.59
N LYS A 192 4.00 -8.50 -6.36
CA LYS A 192 5.28 -9.00 -6.87
C LYS A 192 6.41 -8.50 -5.99
#